data_AF-A0A9P4S1C0-F1
#
_entry.id   AF-A0A9P4S1C0-F1
#
_cell.length_a   1.000
_cell.length_b   1.000
_cell.length_c   1.000
_cell.angle_alpha   90.00
_cell.angle_beta   90.00
_cell.angle_gamma   90.00
#
_symmetry.space_group_name_H-M   'P 1'
#
loop_
_entity.id
_entity.type
_entity.pdbx_description
1 polymer ?
#
loop_
_entity_poly.entity_id
_entity_poly.type
_entity_poly.pdbx_seq_one_letter_code
_entity_poly.pdbx_strand_id
1 'polypeptide(L)'
;MPVYEIHHCIDISDSQKDQLAEAITKLHSSRFTTPSLFVNVRFHDSSSIPHYVAGKRKSFNIIIVHLRPGPDRPRSALDALTNFLTDLWNTIMSPSSTSEKLHTTFLLNTIAGGQEAGFLLPEAGNDVEWVKDNLAEFEKRAGEKEEDIADLLDEVKKRKVFGLG
;
A
#
# COMPACT_ATOMS: atom_id res chain seq x y z
N MET A 1 0.56 1.64 7.56
CA MET A 1 1.83 1.91 6.86
C MET A 1 2.31 0.60 6.25
N PRO A 2 1.81 0.25 5.06
CA PRO A 2 2.14 -0.98 4.33
C PRO A 2 3.25 -0.77 3.29
N VAL A 3 3.77 -1.88 2.76
CA VAL A 3 4.53 -1.90 1.50
C VAL A 3 3.86 -2.87 0.53
N TYR A 4 3.48 -2.37 -0.63
CA TYR A 4 2.97 -3.15 -1.76
C TYR A 4 4.09 -3.33 -2.78
N GLU A 5 4.46 -4.57 -3.04
CA GLU A 5 5.42 -4.94 -4.09
C GLU A 5 4.65 -5.56 -5.26
N ILE A 6 4.73 -4.89 -6.41
CA ILE A 6 4.07 -5.27 -7.65
C ILE A 6 5.11 -5.88 -8.58
N HIS A 7 5.16 -7.21 -8.67
CA HIS A 7 6.01 -7.92 -9.61
C HIS A 7 5.22 -8.18 -10.88
N HIS A 8 5.64 -7.57 -11.99
CA HIS A 8 4.96 -7.68 -13.27
C HIS A 8 5.86 -8.37 -14.29
N CYS A 9 5.26 -9.20 -15.14
CA CYS A 9 5.95 -9.86 -16.26
C CYS A 9 5.47 -9.34 -17.61
N ILE A 10 4.60 -8.34 -17.60
CA ILE A 10 4.04 -7.65 -18.75
C ILE A 10 4.56 -6.22 -18.78
N ASP A 11 4.55 -5.61 -19.96
CA ASP A 11 4.83 -4.19 -20.09
C ASP A 11 3.68 -3.38 -19.46
N ILE A 12 4.01 -2.54 -18.49
CA ILE A 12 3.07 -1.63 -17.83
C ILE A 12 3.55 -0.20 -18.06
N SER A 13 2.65 0.64 -18.56
CA SER A 13 2.92 2.07 -18.76
C SER A 13 3.00 2.81 -17.42
N ASP A 14 3.67 3.96 -17.41
CA ASP A 14 3.74 4.78 -16.20
C ASP A 14 2.35 5.25 -15.76
N SER A 15 1.46 5.57 -16.69
CA SER A 15 0.06 5.89 -16.35
C SER A 15 -0.67 4.72 -15.65
N GLN A 16 -0.41 3.47 -16.04
CA GLN A 16 -0.99 2.31 -15.35
C GLN A 16 -0.37 2.12 -13.96
N LYS A 17 0.93 2.36 -13.81
CA LYS A 17 1.60 2.34 -12.50
C LYS A 17 1.01 3.39 -11.56
N ASP A 18 0.87 4.62 -12.05
CA ASP A 18 0.33 5.75 -11.30
C ASP A 18 -1.11 5.49 -10.86
N GLN A 19 -1.97 5.03 -11.78
CA GLN A 19 -3.35 4.65 -11.46
C GLN A 19 -3.43 3.55 -10.41
N LEU A 20 -2.57 2.53 -10.51
CA LEU A 20 -2.56 1.43 -9.55
C LEU A 20 -2.08 1.91 -8.17
N ALA A 21 -1.02 2.71 -8.12
CA ALA A 21 -0.49 3.27 -6.89
C ALA A 21 -1.52 4.18 -6.19
N GLU A 22 -2.15 5.09 -6.93
CA GLU A 22 -3.18 5.99 -6.40
C GLU A 22 -4.36 5.20 -5.81
N ALA A 23 -4.87 4.22 -6.56
CA ALA A 23 -6.01 3.43 -6.13
C ALA A 23 -5.70 2.55 -4.90
N ILE A 24 -4.49 1.96 -4.85
CA ILE A 24 -4.01 1.21 -3.66
C ILE A 24 -3.91 2.13 -2.45
N THR A 25 -3.28 3.30 -2.60
CA THR A 25 -3.11 4.28 -1.53
C THR A 25 -4.46 4.74 -0.99
N LYS A 26 -5.38 5.14 -1.87
CA LYS A 26 -6.73 5.56 -1.47
C LYS A 26 -7.50 4.45 -0.76
N LEU A 27 -7.44 3.21 -1.25
CA LEU A 27 -8.09 2.09 -0.59
C LEU A 27 -7.47 1.84 0.80
N HIS A 28 -6.15 1.71 0.89
CA HIS A 28 -5.50 1.38 2.16
C HIS A 28 -5.79 2.46 3.20
N SER A 29 -5.67 3.74 2.82
CA SER A 29 -5.92 4.87 3.71
C SER A 29 -7.39 5.06 4.09
N SER A 30 -8.35 4.53 3.30
CA SER A 30 -9.78 4.58 3.67
C SER A 30 -10.22 3.37 4.47
N ARG A 31 -9.70 2.19 4.16
CA ARG A 31 -9.99 0.94 4.84
C ARG A 31 -9.33 0.87 6.21
N PHE A 32 -8.13 1.44 6.32
CA PHE A 32 -7.34 1.54 7.54
C PHE A 32 -7.13 3.01 7.89
N THR A 33 -6.84 3.31 9.15
CA THR A 33 -6.58 4.68 9.63
C THR A 33 -5.20 5.23 9.25
N THR A 34 -4.47 4.54 8.37
CA THR A 34 -3.14 4.96 7.92
C THR A 34 -3.23 6.22 7.05
N PRO A 35 -2.41 7.26 7.31
CA PRO A 35 -2.26 8.40 6.40
C PRO A 35 -1.57 8.01 5.08
N SER A 36 -1.92 8.68 3.98
CA SER A 36 -1.51 8.29 2.62
C SER A 36 -0.01 8.33 2.38
N LEU A 37 0.71 9.28 3.01
CA LEU A 37 2.16 9.41 2.93
C LEU A 37 2.90 8.09 3.24
N PHE A 38 2.33 7.26 4.11
CA PHE A 38 2.95 6.03 4.59
C PHE A 38 2.46 4.77 3.87
N VAL A 39 1.83 4.91 2.70
CA VAL A 39 1.43 3.79 1.85
C VAL A 39 2.44 3.66 0.70
N ASN A 40 3.32 2.68 0.81
CA ASN A 40 4.37 2.46 -0.18
C ASN A 40 3.90 1.50 -1.27
N VAL A 41 4.11 1.87 -2.53
CA VAL A 41 3.89 0.99 -3.70
C VAL A 41 5.16 0.96 -4.53
N ARG A 42 5.67 -0.24 -4.83
CA ARG A 42 6.91 -0.47 -5.58
C ARG A 42 6.64 -1.41 -6.73
N PHE A 43 7.19 -1.09 -7.89
CA PHE A 43 7.07 -1.92 -9.09
C PHE A 43 8.40 -2.60 -9.39
N HIS A 44 8.33 -3.90 -9.69
CA HIS A 44 9.47 -4.74 -10.04
C HIS A 44 9.19 -5.42 -11.38
N ASP A 45 10.02 -5.13 -12.38
CA ASP A 45 10.03 -5.91 -13.61
C ASP A 45 10.59 -7.30 -13.30
N SER A 46 9.76 -8.32 -13.53
CA SER A 46 10.05 -9.72 -13.32
C SER A 46 9.96 -10.54 -14.60
N SER A 47 9.83 -9.89 -15.76
CA SER A 47 9.72 -10.54 -17.09
C SER A 47 10.89 -11.46 -17.42
N SER A 48 12.09 -11.11 -16.92
CA SER A 48 13.33 -11.90 -17.09
C SER A 48 13.57 -12.93 -15.98
N ILE A 49 12.79 -12.90 -14.89
CA ILE A 49 12.98 -13.75 -13.71
C ILE A 49 12.22 -15.07 -13.91
N PRO A 50 12.91 -16.24 -13.97
CA PRO A 50 12.23 -17.51 -14.15
C PRO A 50 11.38 -17.87 -12.92
N HIS A 51 10.07 -18.03 -13.13
CA HIS A 51 9.16 -18.55 -12.12
C HIS A 51 8.74 -19.98 -12.47
N TYR A 52 8.54 -20.81 -11.44
CA TYR A 52 8.11 -22.20 -11.59
C TYR A 52 6.92 -22.50 -10.69
N VAL A 53 5.86 -23.08 -11.27
CA VAL A 53 4.69 -23.56 -10.53
C VAL A 53 4.46 -25.01 -10.92
N ALA A 54 4.36 -25.89 -9.93
CA ALA A 54 4.29 -27.35 -10.14
C ALA A 54 5.44 -27.88 -11.04
N GLY A 55 6.66 -27.38 -10.82
CA GLY A 55 7.85 -27.76 -11.58
C GLY A 55 7.89 -27.28 -13.04
N LYS A 56 6.92 -26.48 -13.47
CA LYS A 56 6.85 -25.95 -14.85
C LYS A 56 7.11 -24.47 -14.87
N ARG A 57 7.93 -24.02 -15.82
CA ARG A 57 8.20 -22.60 -16.03
C ARG A 57 6.90 -21.88 -16.37
N LYS A 58 6.63 -20.77 -15.69
CA LYS A 58 5.50 -19.88 -15.94
C LYS A 58 5.96 -18.44 -15.85
N SER A 59 5.20 -17.56 -16.51
CA SER A 59 5.31 -16.11 -16.37
C SER A 59 3.97 -15.61 -15.86
N PHE A 60 3.97 -14.85 -14.76
CA PHE A 60 2.75 -14.34 -14.16
C PHE A 60 3.03 -13.15 -13.24
N ASN A 61 2.01 -12.32 -13.04
CA ASN A 61 2.09 -11.14 -12.19
C ASN A 61 1.73 -11.48 -10.73
N ILE A 62 2.41 -10.84 -9.79
CA ILE A 62 2.30 -11.07 -8.35
C ILE A 62 2.20 -9.74 -7.62
N ILE A 63 1.31 -9.65 -6.63
CA ILE A 63 1.32 -8.58 -5.64
C ILE A 63 1.66 -9.17 -4.27
N ILE A 64 2.70 -8.65 -3.63
CA ILE A 64 3.05 -8.98 -2.26
C ILE A 64 2.76 -7.75 -1.40
N VAL A 65 2.03 -7.93 -0.31
CA VAL A 65 1.65 -6.85 0.60
C VAL A 65 2.26 -7.13 1.96
N HIS A 66 3.21 -6.31 2.37
CA HIS A 66 3.77 -6.30 3.71
C HIS A 66 2.92 -5.40 4.61
N LEU A 67 2.42 -5.99 5.69
CA LEU A 67 1.55 -5.36 6.68
C LEU A 67 2.20 -5.40 8.06
N ARG A 68 1.83 -4.43 8.90
CA ARG A 68 2.08 -4.53 10.33
C ARG A 68 1.15 -5.57 10.96
N PRO A 69 1.66 -6.50 11.80
CA PRO A 69 0.81 -7.41 12.56
C PRO A 69 -0.04 -6.61 13.56
N GLY A 70 -1.28 -7.06 13.79
CA GLY A 70 -2.14 -6.49 14.83
C GLY A 70 -3.49 -7.20 14.93
N PRO A 71 -4.18 -7.07 16.07
CA PRO A 71 -5.40 -7.82 16.37
C PRO A 71 -6.59 -7.43 15.49
N ASP A 72 -6.62 -6.20 14.96
CA ASP A 72 -7.76 -5.62 14.25
C ASP A 72 -7.86 -5.99 12.77
N ARG A 73 -7.24 -7.11 12.36
CA ARG A 73 -7.20 -7.57 10.97
C ARG A 73 -7.83 -8.96 10.85
N PRO A 74 -9.17 -9.07 10.94
CA PRO A 74 -9.83 -10.35 10.76
C PRO A 74 -9.57 -10.89 9.36
N ARG A 75 -9.60 -12.22 9.22
CA ARG A 75 -9.35 -12.90 7.94
C ARG A 75 -10.20 -12.35 6.79
N SER A 76 -11.46 -12.03 7.05
CA SER A 76 -12.38 -11.44 6.08
C SER A 76 -11.93 -10.08 5.52
N ALA A 77 -11.24 -9.25 6.33
CA ALA A 77 -10.68 -7.98 5.86
C ALA A 77 -9.48 -8.21 4.94
N LEU A 78 -8.67 -9.24 5.22
CA LEU A 78 -7.53 -9.64 4.38
C LEU A 78 -8.01 -10.25 3.05
N ASP A 79 -9.04 -11.09 3.07
CA ASP A 79 -9.64 -11.66 1.86
C ASP A 79 -10.29 -10.55 1.00
N ALA A 80 -10.97 -9.58 1.61
CA ALA A 80 -11.53 -8.43 0.90
C ALA A 80 -10.44 -7.57 0.22
N LEU A 81 -9.32 -7.32 0.92
CA LEU A 81 -8.18 -6.62 0.33
C LEU A 81 -7.58 -7.42 -0.84
N THR A 82 -7.49 -8.74 -0.70
CA THR A 82 -6.99 -9.63 -1.76
C THR A 82 -7.83 -9.52 -3.02
N ASN A 83 -9.16 -9.65 -2.89
CA ASN A 83 -10.09 -9.57 -4.02
C ASN A 83 -10.05 -8.19 -4.68
N PHE A 84 -10.02 -7.13 -3.89
CA PHE A 84 -9.91 -5.77 -4.42
C PHE A 84 -8.67 -5.58 -5.28
N LEU A 85 -7.50 -6.07 -4.84
CA LEU A 85 -6.26 -5.95 -5.63
C LEU A 85 -6.36 -6.68 -6.96
N THR A 86 -7.00 -7.86 -6.97
CA THR A 86 -7.27 -8.61 -8.20
C THR A 86 -8.21 -7.86 -9.14
N ASP A 87 -9.31 -7.31 -8.63
CA ASP A 87 -10.27 -6.55 -9.44
C ASP A 87 -9.62 -5.27 -9.99
N LEU A 88 -8.90 -4.54 -9.14
CA LEU A 88 -8.20 -3.31 -9.52
C LEU A 88 -7.17 -3.58 -10.62
N TRP A 89 -6.38 -4.65 -10.50
CA TRP A 89 -5.47 -5.07 -11.56
C TRP A 89 -6.20 -5.31 -12.87
N ASN A 90 -7.30 -6.08 -12.84
CA ASN A 90 -8.06 -6.40 -14.04
C ASN A 90 -8.67 -5.16 -14.70
N THR A 91 -9.12 -4.18 -13.91
CA THR A 91 -9.64 -2.91 -14.43
C THR A 91 -8.55 -2.09 -15.11
N ILE A 92 -7.39 -1.90 -14.47
CA ILE A 92 -6.33 -1.03 -14.98
C ILE A 92 -5.55 -1.68 -16.13
N MET A 93 -5.22 -2.95 -16.00
CA MET A 93 -4.41 -3.66 -16.99
C MET A 93 -5.24 -4.17 -18.17
N SER A 94 -6.55 -4.34 -17.98
CA SER A 94 -7.47 -4.87 -19.02
C SER A 94 -6.92 -6.12 -19.71
N PRO A 95 -6.57 -7.19 -18.95
CA PRO A 95 -5.81 -8.31 -19.46
C PRO A 95 -6.57 -9.07 -20.56
N SER A 96 -5.92 -9.26 -21.70
CA SER A 96 -6.43 -10.00 -22.86
C SER A 96 -6.05 -11.48 -22.84
N SER A 97 -5.04 -11.84 -22.05
CA SER A 97 -4.51 -13.21 -21.91
C SER A 97 -4.44 -13.65 -20.44
N THR A 98 -4.28 -14.96 -20.21
CA THR A 98 -4.13 -15.48 -18.83
C THR A 98 -2.82 -15.04 -18.18
N SER A 99 -1.76 -14.84 -18.96
CA SER A 99 -0.45 -14.35 -18.49
C SER A 99 -0.48 -12.88 -18.07
N GLU A 100 -1.41 -12.07 -18.59
CA GLU A 100 -1.58 -10.66 -18.20
C GLU A 100 -2.39 -10.48 -16.92
N LYS A 101 -3.10 -11.53 -16.46
CA LYS A 101 -3.88 -11.47 -15.23
C LYS A 101 -2.97 -11.43 -14.00
N LEU A 102 -3.48 -10.88 -12.90
CA LEU A 102 -2.89 -11.08 -11.59
C LEU A 102 -3.08 -12.54 -11.20
N HIS A 103 -1.99 -13.25 -10.98
CA HIS A 103 -2.04 -14.67 -10.64
C HIS A 103 -1.97 -14.91 -9.14
N THR A 104 -1.17 -14.12 -8.43
CA THR A 104 -0.89 -14.35 -7.01
C THR A 104 -0.96 -13.04 -6.24
N THR A 105 -1.62 -13.10 -5.09
CA THR A 105 -1.61 -12.03 -4.09
C THR A 105 -1.25 -12.63 -2.73
N PHE A 106 -0.19 -12.14 -2.09
CA PHE A 106 0.21 -12.57 -0.75
C PHE A 106 0.14 -11.40 0.23
N LEU A 107 -0.44 -11.64 1.40
CA LEU A 107 -0.50 -10.67 2.50
C LEU A 107 0.35 -11.20 3.64
N LEU A 108 1.40 -10.47 3.97
CA LEU A 108 2.45 -10.89 4.89
C LEU A 108 2.51 -9.93 6.08
N ASN A 109 2.26 -10.43 7.29
CA ASN A 109 2.35 -9.63 8.53
C ASN A 109 3.80 -9.50 9.02
N THR A 110 4.68 -8.92 8.21
CA THR A 110 6.14 -8.96 8.42
C THR A 110 6.74 -7.68 8.98
N ILE A 111 5.98 -6.57 9.05
CA ILE A 111 6.51 -5.30 9.55
C ILE A 111 6.39 -5.28 11.08
N ALA A 112 7.34 -5.90 11.77
CA ALA A 112 7.37 -5.98 13.23
C ALA A 112 7.70 -4.63 13.92
N GLY A 113 8.35 -3.73 13.20
CA GLY A 113 8.72 -2.39 13.64
C GLY A 113 9.41 -1.63 12.51
N GLY A 114 9.65 -0.35 12.69
CA GLY A 114 10.34 0.46 11.69
C GLY A 114 10.24 1.96 11.97
N GLN A 115 10.86 2.73 11.08
CA GLN A 115 10.73 4.17 11.01
C GLN A 115 10.51 4.56 9.55
N GLU A 116 9.58 5.48 9.31
CA GLU A 116 9.27 5.98 7.97
C GLU A 116 9.10 7.50 8.03
N ALA A 117 9.68 8.21 7.06
CA ALA A 117 9.74 9.67 7.03
C ALA A 117 10.25 10.30 8.36
N GLY A 118 11.07 9.60 9.13
CA GLY A 118 11.57 10.07 10.44
C GLY A 118 10.68 9.73 11.64
N PHE A 119 9.54 9.05 11.45
CA PHE A 119 8.62 8.70 12.53
C PHE A 119 8.60 7.20 12.80
N LEU A 120 8.69 6.80 14.07
CA LEU A 120 8.54 5.40 14.46
C LEU A 120 7.12 4.92 14.14
N LEU A 121 7.01 3.73 13.54
CA LEU A 121 5.71 3.16 13.19
C LEU A 121 4.94 2.79 14.48
N PRO A 122 3.64 3.10 14.58
CA PRO A 122 2.82 2.61 15.68
C PRO A 122 2.46 1.14 15.46
N GLU A 123 1.98 0.48 16.51
CA GLU A 123 1.27 -0.80 16.35
C GLU A 123 0.10 -0.64 15.35
N ALA A 124 -0.27 -1.73 14.67
CA ALA A 124 -1.42 -1.69 13.77
C ALA A 124 -2.71 -1.44 14.56
N GLY A 125 -3.51 -0.44 14.14
CA GLY A 125 -4.73 -0.01 14.84
C GLY A 125 -4.56 1.32 15.58
N ASN A 126 -3.33 1.69 15.93
CA ASN A 126 -3.05 2.89 16.74
C ASN A 126 -2.69 4.13 15.91
N ASP A 127 -3.01 4.15 14.60
CA ASP A 127 -2.63 5.27 13.72
C ASP A 127 -3.27 6.60 14.17
N VAL A 128 -4.48 6.57 14.76
CA VAL A 128 -5.19 7.79 15.18
C VAL A 128 -4.48 8.49 16.35
N GLU A 129 -4.17 7.77 17.42
CA GLU A 129 -3.45 8.33 18.56
C GLU A 129 -2.03 8.70 18.16
N TRP A 130 -1.37 7.87 17.35
CA TRP A 130 -0.05 8.17 16.81
C TRP A 130 -0.02 9.48 16.00
N VAL A 131 -1.05 9.79 15.21
CA VAL A 131 -1.15 11.08 14.50
C VAL A 131 -1.23 12.24 15.49
N LYS A 132 -2.02 12.10 16.57
CA LYS A 132 -2.14 13.16 17.59
C LYS A 132 -0.83 13.39 18.33
N ASP A 133 -0.14 12.31 18.69
CA ASP A 133 1.14 12.35 19.39
C ASP A 133 2.24 13.04 18.56
N ASN A 134 2.18 12.90 17.23
CA ASN A 134 3.17 13.47 16.32
C ASN A 134 2.73 14.81 15.68
N LEU A 135 1.55 15.32 16.02
CA LEU A 135 0.97 16.49 15.34
C LEU A 135 1.87 17.72 15.41
N ALA A 136 2.47 17.99 16.57
CA ALA A 136 3.37 19.13 16.74
C ALA A 136 4.61 19.05 15.83
N GLU A 137 5.15 17.85 15.61
CA GLU A 137 6.28 17.66 14.70
C GLU A 137 5.84 17.76 13.24
N PHE A 138 4.64 17.29 12.87
CA PHE A 138 4.08 17.52 11.54
C PHE A 138 3.93 19.02 11.25
N GLU A 139 3.38 19.79 12.18
CA GLU A 139 3.21 21.24 12.03
C GLU A 139 4.55 21.97 11.91
N LYS A 140 5.53 21.59 12.72
CA LYS A 140 6.89 22.13 12.64
C LYS A 140 7.52 21.86 11.28
N ARG A 141 7.56 20.60 10.82
CA ARG A 141 8.20 20.21 9.55
C ARG A 141 7.47 20.74 8.32
N ALA A 142 6.15 20.84 8.37
CA ALA A 142 5.37 21.56 7.35
C ALA A 142 5.78 23.05 7.29
N GLY A 143 6.02 23.69 8.44
CA GLY A 143 6.56 25.05 8.52
C GLY A 143 7.99 25.20 7.97
N GLU A 144 8.78 24.13 8.04
CA GLU A 144 10.12 24.01 7.44
C GLU A 144 10.09 23.74 5.93
N LYS A 145 8.89 23.73 5.31
CA LYS A 145 8.63 23.53 3.87
C LYS A 145 8.96 22.12 3.36
N GLU A 146 8.80 21.11 4.22
CA GLU A 146 8.74 19.73 3.75
C GLU A 146 7.36 19.46 3.12
N GLU A 147 7.28 19.48 1.79
CA GLU A 147 6.03 19.39 1.01
C GLU A 147 5.20 18.14 1.36
N ASP A 148 5.83 16.97 1.40
CA ASP A 148 5.17 15.71 1.76
C ASP A 148 4.54 15.74 3.18
N ILE A 149 5.17 16.45 4.11
CA ILE A 149 4.65 16.61 5.48
C ILE A 149 3.53 17.65 5.53
N ALA A 150 3.60 18.69 4.71
CA ALA A 150 2.51 19.65 4.56
C ALA A 150 1.24 18.98 3.99
N ASP A 151 1.39 18.12 2.99
CA ASP A 151 0.30 17.34 2.42
C ASP A 151 -0.27 16.33 3.44
N LEU A 152 0.60 15.65 4.20
CA LEU A 152 0.17 14.80 5.32
C LEU A 152 -0.67 15.60 6.34
N LEU A 153 -0.21 16.78 6.74
CA LEU A 153 -0.87 17.61 7.73
C LEU A 153 -2.26 18.06 7.25
N ASP A 154 -2.37 18.47 5.99
CA ASP A 154 -3.64 18.82 5.35
C ASP A 154 -4.59 17.61 5.30
N GLU A 155 -4.08 16.43 4.91
CA GLU A 155 -4.84 15.18 4.86
C GLU A 155 -5.43 14.83 6.24
N VAL A 156 -4.60 14.80 7.30
CA VAL A 156 -5.06 14.41 8.64
C VAL A 156 -6.02 15.41 9.27
N LYS A 157 -5.90 16.71 8.94
CA LYS A 157 -6.85 17.75 9.36
C LYS A 157 -8.20 17.61 8.65
N LYS A 158 -8.22 17.24 7.36
CA LYS A 158 -9.46 17.03 6.60
C LYS A 158 -10.19 15.73 6.94
N ARG A 159 -9.45 14.69 7.33
CA ARG A 159 -10.00 13.37 7.65
C ARG A 159 -10.58 13.33 9.07
N LYS A 160 -11.92 13.37 9.16
CA LYS A 160 -12.68 13.34 10.43
C LYS A 160 -12.28 12.22 11.41
N VAL A 161 -11.75 11.10 10.93
CA VAL A 161 -11.32 9.96 11.77
C VAL A 161 -10.22 10.34 12.76
N PHE A 162 -9.43 11.39 12.49
CA PHE A 162 -8.39 11.86 13.40
C PHE A 162 -8.90 12.86 14.45
N GLY A 163 -10.09 13.43 14.28
CA GLY A 163 -10.71 14.35 15.25
C GLY A 163 -9.95 15.67 15.44
N LEU A 164 -9.26 16.16 14.39
CA LEU A 164 -8.41 17.35 14.44
C LEU A 164 -9.06 18.64 13.88
N GLY A 165 -10.32 18.57 13.43
CA GLY A 165 -11.05 19.67 12.80
C GLY A 165 -12.47 19.83 13.30
#